data_AF-A0A3P8S5P1-F1
#
_entry.id   AF-A0A3P8S5P1-F1
#
_cell.length_a   1.000
_cell.length_b   1.000
_cell.length_c   1.000
_cell.angle_alpha   90.00
_cell.angle_beta   90.00
_cell.angle_gamma   90.00
#
_symmetry.space_group_name_H-M   'P 1'
#
loop_
_entity.id
_entity.type
_entity.pdbx_description
1 polymer ?
#
loop_
_entity_poly.entity_id
_entity_poly.type
_entity_poly.pdbx_seq_one_letter_code
_entity_poly.pdbx_strand_id
1 'polypeptide(L)'
;MFLQKVMLYLYTVYMFCFMVGLNISMSILHFISPSLAKKVILKWGERTTMTQNRKFKYEDWGLTIMSFKFTATVRRVLETEPLCWDFAPKCFPSPEFKQLVKDFSDVADFLVVYIAEAHSTDGWAFTNNIDINQHRSLEDRMSAAKILIQEDPLCPVVVDDMSNITAIKYGALPERLYVLHAGKVAYKGKEGPWGYSPPEVRSFLQKMK
;
A
#
# COMPACT_ATOMS: atom_id res chain seq x y z
N MET A 1 -13.51 25.49 8.27
CA MET A 1 -12.32 24.84 8.87
C MET A 1 -12.60 24.09 10.18
N PHE A 2 -13.18 24.67 11.23
CA PHE A 2 -13.41 23.96 12.51
C PHE A 2 -14.37 22.76 12.38
N LEU A 3 -15.55 22.97 11.77
CA LEU A 3 -16.53 21.91 11.50
C LEU A 3 -15.97 20.76 10.66
N GLN A 4 -15.15 21.05 9.65
CA GLN A 4 -14.49 20.02 8.83
C GLN A 4 -13.53 19.16 9.65
N LYS A 5 -12.77 19.75 10.58
CA LYS A 5 -11.90 19.00 11.49
C LYS A 5 -12.71 18.13 12.45
N VAL A 6 -13.79 18.67 13.04
CA VAL A 6 -14.68 17.89 13.92
C VAL A 6 -15.30 16.71 13.19
N MET A 7 -15.82 16.94 11.98
CA MET A 7 -16.38 15.87 11.13
C MET A 7 -15.33 14.82 10.78
N LEU A 8 -14.10 15.22 10.49
CA LEU A 8 -12.99 14.30 10.25
C LEU A 8 -12.71 13.44 11.49
N TYR A 9 -12.61 14.03 12.69
CA TYR A 9 -12.39 13.27 13.92
C TYR A 9 -13.54 12.30 14.23
N LEU A 10 -14.79 12.72 14.07
CA LEU A 10 -15.95 11.85 14.25
C LEU A 10 -15.95 10.69 13.26
N TYR A 11 -15.58 10.95 12.00
CA TYR A 11 -15.44 9.90 10.99
C TYR A 11 -14.31 8.92 11.34
N THR A 12 -13.15 9.41 11.79
CA THR A 12 -12.03 8.58 12.23
C THR A 12 -12.45 7.65 13.37
N VAL A 13 -13.13 8.17 14.40
CA VAL A 13 -13.62 7.38 15.53
C VAL A 13 -14.66 6.35 15.07
N TYR A 14 -15.59 6.76 14.20
CA TYR A 14 -16.60 5.85 13.63
C TYR A 14 -15.93 4.70 12.86
N MET A 15 -14.99 5.00 11.97
CA MET A 15 -14.28 4.00 11.18
C MET A 15 -13.47 3.06 12.07
N PHE A 16 -12.82 3.57 13.11
CA PHE A 16 -12.12 2.74 14.09
C PHE A 16 -13.08 1.74 14.76
N CYS A 17 -14.18 2.23 15.32
CA CYS A 17 -15.19 1.41 15.98
C CYS A 17 -15.80 0.37 15.02
N PHE A 18 -16.09 0.78 13.78
CA PHE A 18 -16.59 -0.12 12.74
C PHE A 18 -15.60 -1.25 12.45
N MET A 19 -14.30 -0.95 12.29
CA MET A 19 -13.28 -1.95 12.01
C MET A 19 -13.05 -2.91 13.18
N VAL A 20 -13.09 -2.41 14.42
CA VAL A 20 -13.03 -3.25 15.62
C VAL A 20 -14.25 -4.18 15.67
N GLY A 21 -15.45 -3.66 15.43
CA GLY A 21 -16.68 -4.45 15.37
C GLY A 21 -16.65 -5.51 14.26
N LEU A 22 -16.13 -5.15 13.08
CA LEU A 22 -15.94 -6.08 11.96
C LEU A 22 -14.94 -7.19 12.33
N ASN A 23 -13.81 -6.85 12.96
CA ASN A 23 -12.81 -7.81 13.41
C ASN A 23 -13.38 -8.80 14.44
N ILE A 24 -14.11 -8.31 15.46
CA ILE A 24 -14.75 -9.15 16.49
C ILE A 24 -15.81 -10.06 15.87
N SER A 25 -16.71 -9.51 15.05
CA SER A 25 -17.77 -10.29 14.40
C SER A 25 -17.22 -11.37 13.48
N MET A 26 -16.17 -11.08 12.71
CA MET A 26 -15.48 -12.07 11.88
C MET A 26 -14.75 -13.13 12.69
N SER A 27 -14.16 -12.76 13.83
CA SER A 27 -13.53 -13.72 14.75
C SER A 27 -14.56 -14.68 15.37
N ILE A 28 -15.71 -14.16 15.80
CA ILE A 28 -16.83 -14.97 16.30
C ILE A 28 -17.36 -15.88 15.19
N LEU A 29 -17.56 -15.35 13.98
CA LEU A 29 -18.01 -16.15 12.84
C LEU A 29 -17.03 -17.27 12.51
N HIS A 30 -15.72 -16.99 12.55
CA HIS A 30 -14.69 -17.99 12.33
C HIS A 30 -14.70 -19.08 13.41
N PHE A 31 -14.90 -18.71 14.67
CA PHE A 31 -15.02 -19.68 15.77
C PHE A 31 -16.24 -20.59 15.62
N ILE A 32 -17.39 -20.05 15.21
CA ILE A 32 -18.64 -20.81 15.03
C ILE A 32 -18.61 -21.65 13.75
N SER A 33 -18.16 -21.07 12.63
CA SER A 33 -18.16 -21.69 11.32
C SER A 33 -16.99 -21.19 10.46
N PRO A 34 -15.84 -21.88 10.51
CA PRO A 34 -14.66 -21.51 9.72
C PRO A 34 -14.94 -21.48 8.21
N SER A 35 -15.78 -22.39 7.72
CA SER A 35 -16.14 -22.48 6.30
C SER A 35 -16.97 -21.29 5.83
N LEU A 36 -17.92 -20.82 6.64
CA LEU A 36 -18.71 -19.64 6.35
C LEU A 36 -17.86 -18.37 6.42
N ALA A 37 -17.00 -18.23 7.43
CA ALA A 37 -16.06 -17.12 7.55
C ALA A 37 -15.17 -17.01 6.30
N LYS A 38 -14.59 -18.13 5.85
CA LYS A 38 -13.77 -18.18 4.62
C LYS A 38 -14.55 -17.71 3.40
N LYS A 39 -15.80 -18.15 3.23
CA LYS A 39 -16.66 -17.75 2.11
C LYS A 39 -16.97 -16.25 2.13
N VAL A 40 -17.24 -15.68 3.30
CA VAL A 40 -17.51 -14.24 3.46
C VAL A 40 -16.27 -13.42 3.12
N ILE A 41 -15.10 -13.80 3.64
CA ILE A 41 -13.82 -13.10 3.39
C ILE A 41 -13.46 -13.15 1.91
N LEU A 42 -13.59 -14.32 1.27
CA LEU A 42 -13.29 -14.46 -0.16
C LEU A 42 -14.22 -13.60 -1.02
N LYS A 43 -15.53 -13.59 -0.73
CA LYS A 43 -16.50 -12.74 -1.42
C LYS A 43 -16.21 -11.25 -1.25
N TRP A 44 -15.71 -10.85 -0.07
CA TRP A 44 -15.25 -9.48 0.15
C TRP A 44 -13.98 -9.18 -0.66
N GLY A 45 -13.02 -10.11 -0.67
CA GLY A 45 -11.78 -10.03 -1.43
C GLY A 45 -11.96 -9.95 -2.95
N GLU A 46 -13.01 -10.55 -3.50
CA GLU A 46 -13.37 -10.41 -4.92
C GLU A 46 -13.75 -8.96 -5.27
N ARG A 47 -14.46 -8.27 -4.38
CA ARG A 47 -14.84 -6.86 -4.57
C ARG A 47 -13.64 -5.93 -4.52
N THR A 48 -12.65 -6.28 -3.71
CA THR A 48 -11.39 -5.55 -3.60
C THR A 48 -10.34 -6.11 -4.56
N THR A 49 -10.70 -6.88 -5.60
CA THR A 49 -9.77 -7.51 -6.58
C THR A 49 -8.56 -8.27 -5.99
N MET A 50 -8.53 -8.50 -4.69
CA MET A 50 -7.42 -9.11 -3.97
C MET A 50 -7.25 -10.57 -4.39
N THR A 51 -8.37 -11.26 -4.63
CA THR A 51 -8.37 -12.64 -5.13
C THR A 51 -7.80 -12.77 -6.54
N GLN A 52 -7.58 -11.65 -7.25
CA GLN A 52 -6.93 -11.63 -8.56
C GLN A 52 -5.40 -11.66 -8.45
N ASN A 53 -4.82 -11.43 -7.27
CA ASN A 53 -3.39 -11.54 -7.06
C ASN A 53 -2.95 -13.00 -7.15
N ARG A 54 -2.03 -13.31 -8.08
CA ARG A 54 -1.50 -14.67 -8.28
C ARG A 54 -0.84 -15.29 -7.05
N LYS A 55 -0.32 -14.46 -6.13
CA LYS A 55 0.29 -14.90 -4.86
C LYS A 55 -0.72 -15.02 -3.72
N PHE A 56 -2.00 -14.71 -3.95
CA PHE A 56 -3.03 -14.74 -2.91
C PHE A 56 -3.33 -16.18 -2.46
N LYS A 57 -3.31 -16.39 -1.15
CA LYS A 57 -3.88 -17.55 -0.48
C LYS A 57 -4.70 -17.07 0.71
N TYR A 58 -5.85 -17.69 0.94
CA TYR A 58 -6.73 -17.31 2.04
C TYR A 58 -6.02 -17.46 3.39
N GLU A 59 -5.26 -18.54 3.56
CA GLU A 59 -4.59 -18.89 4.80
C GLU A 59 -3.54 -17.83 5.19
N ASP A 60 -2.96 -17.17 4.19
CA ASP A 60 -1.95 -16.14 4.39
C ASP A 60 -2.52 -14.77 4.77
N TRP A 61 -3.84 -14.61 4.65
CA TRP A 61 -4.49 -13.30 4.62
C TRP A 61 -5.76 -13.21 5.48
N GLY A 62 -6.70 -14.14 5.30
CA GLY A 62 -7.97 -14.14 6.01
C GLY A 62 -7.82 -14.29 7.52
N LEU A 63 -6.76 -14.95 7.99
CA LEU A 63 -6.47 -15.08 9.41
C LEU A 63 -5.79 -13.82 9.99
N THR A 64 -5.03 -13.08 9.18
CA THR A 64 -4.27 -11.93 9.67
C THR A 64 -5.18 -10.75 9.99
N ILE A 65 -6.27 -10.55 9.23
CA ILE A 65 -7.27 -9.50 9.51
C ILE A 65 -8.04 -9.71 10.83
N MET A 66 -8.01 -10.91 11.39
CA MET A 66 -8.63 -11.24 12.69
C MET A 66 -7.66 -11.07 13.87
N SER A 67 -6.41 -10.65 13.64
CA SER A 67 -5.39 -10.56 14.70
C SER A 67 -5.43 -9.25 15.50
N PHE A 68 -4.88 -9.27 16.72
CA PHE A 68 -4.65 -8.04 17.50
C PHE A 68 -3.64 -7.09 16.84
N LYS A 69 -2.68 -7.62 16.07
CA LYS A 69 -1.75 -6.82 15.27
C LYS A 69 -2.50 -5.96 14.24
N PHE A 70 -3.56 -6.50 13.64
CA PHE A 70 -4.40 -5.77 12.70
C PHE A 70 -5.07 -4.58 13.38
N THR A 71 -5.73 -4.77 14.52
CA THR A 71 -6.43 -3.69 15.23
C THR A 71 -5.47 -2.62 15.76
N ALA A 72 -4.27 -3.01 16.22
CA ALA A 72 -3.21 -2.07 16.60
C ALA A 72 -2.71 -1.24 15.42
N THR A 73 -2.58 -1.85 14.24
CA THR A 73 -2.19 -1.16 13.00
C THR A 73 -3.28 -0.20 12.54
N VAL A 74 -4.55 -0.63 12.60
CA VAL A 74 -5.71 0.20 12.29
C VAL A 74 -5.72 1.47 13.13
N ARG A 75 -5.49 1.34 14.43
CA ARG A 75 -5.37 2.49 15.33
C ARG A 75 -4.26 3.44 14.90
N ARG A 76 -3.05 2.91 14.67
CA ARG A 76 -1.89 3.70 14.28
C ARG A 76 -2.15 4.48 12.99
N VAL A 77 -2.65 3.80 11.96
CA VAL A 77 -2.96 4.41 10.65
C VAL A 77 -3.96 5.55 10.81
N LEU A 78 -5.05 5.36 11.56
CA LEU A 78 -6.06 6.39 11.80
C LEU A 78 -5.56 7.59 12.63
N GLU A 79 -4.57 7.37 13.50
CA GLU A 79 -3.95 8.42 14.31
C GLU A 79 -2.88 9.21 13.53
N THR A 80 -2.17 8.57 12.59
CA THR A 80 -1.06 9.19 11.85
C THR A 80 -1.44 9.74 10.48
N GLU A 81 -2.44 9.20 9.80
CA GLU A 81 -2.82 9.62 8.44
C GLU A 81 -4.35 9.53 8.21
N PRO A 82 -5.01 10.59 7.72
CA PRO A 82 -6.42 10.52 7.38
C PRO A 82 -6.58 9.75 6.06
N LEU A 83 -6.95 8.47 6.20
CA LEU A 83 -7.28 7.51 5.13
C LEU A 83 -6.09 7.02 4.30
N CYS A 84 -5.49 5.93 4.76
CA CYS A 84 -4.81 4.95 3.93
C CYS A 84 -5.15 3.56 4.47
N TRP A 85 -6.36 3.07 4.16
CA TRP A 85 -6.62 1.63 4.22
C TRP A 85 -6.26 1.09 2.89
N ASP A 86 -5.40 0.09 2.80
CA ASP A 86 -5.35 -0.73 1.60
C ASP A 86 -4.49 -1.99 1.79
N PHE A 87 -4.99 -3.08 1.22
CA PHE A 87 -4.45 -4.43 1.36
C PHE A 87 -3.92 -4.96 0.02
N ALA A 88 -2.62 -4.85 -0.23
CA ALA A 88 -1.97 -5.73 -1.19
C ALA A 88 -0.50 -5.94 -0.85
N PRO A 89 0.06 -7.11 -1.19
CA PRO A 89 1.49 -7.31 -1.18
C PRO A 89 2.04 -6.75 -2.49
N LYS A 90 2.41 -5.47 -2.53
CA LYS A 90 3.32 -4.95 -3.54
C LYS A 90 4.36 -4.04 -2.90
N CYS A 91 5.49 -4.65 -2.57
CA CYS A 91 6.72 -3.95 -2.18
C CYS A 91 7.69 -3.76 -3.37
N PHE A 92 7.30 -4.10 -4.62
CA PHE A 92 8.23 -4.16 -5.76
C PHE A 92 7.65 -3.60 -7.07
N PRO A 93 8.52 -3.04 -7.96
CA PRO A 93 8.10 -2.55 -9.27
C PRO A 93 7.47 -3.67 -10.08
N SER A 94 6.28 -3.42 -10.61
CA SER A 94 5.58 -4.43 -11.40
C SER A 94 6.26 -4.66 -12.76
N PRO A 95 6.08 -5.83 -13.39
CA PRO A 95 6.58 -6.07 -14.76
C PRO A 95 6.13 -4.99 -15.75
N GLU A 96 4.93 -4.45 -15.58
CA GLU A 96 4.40 -3.36 -16.39
C GLU A 96 5.15 -2.05 -16.19
N PHE A 97 5.59 -1.76 -14.96
CA PHE A 97 6.47 -0.60 -14.68
C PHE A 97 7.82 -0.77 -15.36
N LYS A 98 8.45 -1.95 -15.27
CA LYS A 98 9.72 -2.22 -15.97
C LYS A 98 9.59 -2.03 -17.49
N GLN A 99 8.48 -2.48 -18.07
CA GLN A 99 8.19 -2.26 -19.49
C GLN A 99 7.99 -0.78 -19.81
N LEU A 100 7.38 -0.01 -18.91
CA LEU A 100 7.25 1.44 -19.05
C LEU A 100 8.62 2.12 -19.12
N VAL A 101 9.55 1.75 -18.23
CA VAL A 101 10.92 2.29 -18.22
C VAL A 101 11.63 1.99 -19.55
N LYS A 102 11.54 0.75 -20.04
CA LYS A 102 12.16 0.36 -21.33
C LYS A 102 11.61 1.17 -22.51
N ASP A 103 10.29 1.33 -22.59
CA ASP A 103 9.63 1.89 -23.77
C ASP A 103 9.69 3.42 -23.87
N PHE A 104 9.96 4.11 -22.75
CA PHE A 104 9.90 5.57 -22.63
C PHE A 104 11.15 6.20 -22.02
N SER A 105 12.25 5.45 -21.88
CA SER A 105 13.55 5.98 -21.41
C SER A 105 14.13 7.07 -22.32
N ASP A 106 13.67 7.15 -23.58
CA ASP A 106 13.98 8.21 -24.54
C ASP A 106 13.16 9.49 -24.33
N VAL A 107 12.08 9.45 -23.53
CA VAL A 107 11.11 10.54 -23.36
C VAL A 107 11.13 11.11 -21.94
N ALA A 108 11.34 10.27 -20.95
CA ALA A 108 11.27 10.64 -19.55
C ALA A 108 12.29 9.87 -18.71
N ASP A 109 12.79 10.54 -17.68
CA ASP A 109 13.52 9.91 -16.61
C ASP A 109 12.57 9.18 -15.65
N PHE A 110 13.04 8.07 -15.10
CA PHE A 110 12.29 7.26 -14.13
C PHE A 110 13.02 7.24 -12.79
N LEU A 111 12.26 7.25 -11.70
CA LEU A 111 12.78 7.21 -10.34
C LEU A 111 11.83 6.40 -9.45
N VAL A 112 12.38 5.48 -8.66
CA VAL A 112 11.65 4.84 -7.56
C VAL A 112 12.09 5.49 -6.25
N VAL A 113 11.13 5.96 -5.45
CA VAL A 113 11.36 6.44 -4.09
C VAL A 113 10.85 5.37 -3.12
N TYR A 114 11.77 4.72 -2.42
CA TYR A 114 11.48 3.70 -1.42
C TYR A 114 11.03 4.36 -0.11
N ILE A 115 9.82 4.03 0.35
CA ILE A 115 9.18 4.64 1.54
C ILE A 115 9.08 3.63 2.70
N ALA A 116 8.35 3.99 3.76
CA ALA A 116 8.11 3.10 4.90
C ALA A 116 7.33 1.83 4.48
N GLU A 117 7.64 0.71 5.14
CA GLU A 117 6.92 -0.56 4.91
C GLU A 117 5.43 -0.43 5.23
N ALA A 118 4.57 -0.80 4.28
CA ALA A 118 3.13 -0.89 4.53
C ALA A 118 2.76 -2.07 5.44
N HIS A 119 3.57 -3.14 5.42
CA HIS A 119 3.31 -4.41 6.09
C HIS A 119 4.58 -4.93 6.80
N SER A 120 5.04 -4.20 7.83
CA SER A 120 6.23 -4.58 8.59
C SER A 120 6.02 -5.83 9.46
N THR A 121 7.06 -6.64 9.63
CA THR A 121 7.00 -7.88 10.43
C THR A 121 6.70 -7.62 11.91
N ASP A 122 7.33 -6.60 12.48
CA ASP A 122 7.08 -6.11 13.84
C ASP A 122 5.76 -5.34 13.99
N GLY A 123 5.04 -5.12 12.88
CA GLY A 123 3.69 -4.61 12.81
C GLY A 123 2.68 -5.68 12.42
N TRP A 124 1.81 -5.35 11.46
CA TRP A 124 0.87 -6.27 10.85
C TRP A 124 1.28 -6.56 9.40
N ALA A 125 1.47 -7.85 9.10
CA ALA A 125 1.93 -8.32 7.80
C ALA A 125 1.22 -9.60 7.39
N PHE A 126 1.26 -9.90 6.08
CA PHE A 126 0.86 -11.19 5.53
C PHE A 126 1.94 -12.23 5.80
N THR A 127 1.56 -13.49 5.96
CA THR A 127 2.51 -14.60 6.20
C THR A 127 3.42 -14.87 5.00
N ASN A 128 3.00 -14.49 3.80
CA ASN A 128 3.77 -14.62 2.56
C ASN A 128 4.52 -13.34 2.16
N ASN A 129 4.60 -12.35 3.07
CA ASN A 129 5.35 -11.13 2.82
C ASN A 129 6.85 -11.35 3.07
N ILE A 130 7.68 -10.46 2.53
CA ILE A 130 9.10 -10.45 2.88
C ILE A 130 9.23 -9.94 4.31
N ASP A 131 10.08 -10.61 5.08
CA ASP A 131 10.34 -10.26 6.47
C ASP A 131 11.21 -9.00 6.55
N ILE A 132 10.57 -7.85 6.74
CA ILE A 132 11.21 -6.55 6.92
C ILE A 132 10.53 -5.85 8.11
N ASN A 133 11.30 -5.53 9.15
CA ASN A 133 10.81 -4.74 10.26
C ASN A 133 10.65 -3.28 9.87
N GLN A 134 9.83 -2.54 10.62
CA GLN A 134 9.70 -1.11 10.42
C GLN A 134 11.07 -0.44 10.60
N HIS A 135 11.48 0.35 9.61
CA HIS A 135 12.75 1.05 9.63
C HIS A 135 12.87 1.95 10.86
N ARG A 136 13.96 1.83 11.62
CA ARG A 136 14.29 2.68 12.77
C ARG A 136 15.44 3.64 12.46
N SER A 137 16.19 3.35 11.41
CA SER A 137 17.26 4.18 10.87
C SER A 137 17.19 4.26 9.35
N LEU A 138 17.92 5.24 8.77
CA LEU A 138 18.09 5.32 7.32
C LEU A 138 18.80 4.08 6.76
N GLU A 139 19.72 3.49 7.53
CA GLU A 139 20.45 2.28 7.14
C GLU A 139 19.51 1.06 7.02
N ASP A 140 18.53 0.93 7.92
CA ASP A 140 17.50 -0.11 7.83
C ASP A 140 16.72 0.04 6.52
N ARG A 141 16.30 1.28 6.20
CA ARG A 141 15.54 1.60 4.98
C ARG A 141 16.36 1.36 3.72
N MET A 142 17.63 1.75 3.72
CA MET A 142 18.54 1.46 2.62
C MET A 142 18.76 -0.04 2.44
N SER A 143 18.81 -0.80 3.52
CA SER A 143 18.96 -2.26 3.48
C SER A 143 17.72 -2.93 2.88
N ALA A 144 16.52 -2.48 3.24
CA ALA A 144 15.28 -2.91 2.60
C ALA A 144 15.23 -2.52 1.11
N ALA A 145 15.61 -1.30 0.77
CA ALA A 145 15.67 -0.84 -0.63
C ALA A 145 16.65 -1.66 -1.49
N LYS A 146 17.73 -2.20 -0.92
CA LYS A 146 18.64 -3.13 -1.64
C LYS A 146 17.94 -4.41 -2.08
N ILE A 147 16.94 -4.88 -1.33
CA ILE A 147 16.11 -6.03 -1.75
C ILE A 147 15.31 -5.65 -3.00
N LEU A 148 14.76 -4.43 -3.07
CA LEU A 148 14.09 -3.92 -4.26
C LEU A 148 15.02 -3.79 -5.46
N ILE A 149 16.28 -3.38 -5.24
CA ILE A 149 17.28 -3.28 -6.31
C ILE A 149 17.58 -4.66 -6.92
N GLN A 150 17.54 -5.75 -6.14
CA GLN A 150 17.73 -7.11 -6.67
C GLN A 150 16.64 -7.51 -7.67
N GLU A 151 15.46 -6.89 -7.59
CA GLU A 151 14.40 -7.07 -8.57
C GLU A 151 14.66 -6.32 -9.88
N ASP A 152 15.76 -5.57 -10.03
CA ASP A 152 16.10 -4.84 -11.26
C ASP A 152 14.96 -3.91 -11.76
N PRO A 153 14.73 -2.77 -11.08
CA PRO A 153 13.70 -1.79 -11.46
C PRO A 153 13.98 -1.08 -12.79
N LEU A 154 15.18 -1.23 -13.37
CA LEU A 154 15.66 -0.55 -14.58
C LEU A 154 15.78 0.97 -14.47
N CYS A 155 15.66 1.53 -13.27
CA CYS A 155 15.83 2.95 -13.00
C CYS A 155 16.45 3.18 -11.62
N PRO A 156 16.98 4.40 -11.34
CA PRO A 156 17.49 4.75 -10.02
C PRO A 156 16.48 4.54 -8.91
N VAL A 157 16.95 4.03 -7.77
CA VAL A 157 16.19 3.89 -6.53
C VAL A 157 16.81 4.84 -5.50
N VAL A 158 15.98 5.70 -4.92
CA VAL A 158 16.32 6.52 -3.77
C VAL A 158 15.44 6.13 -2.58
N VAL A 159 15.85 6.48 -1.38
CA VAL A 159 15.06 6.27 -0.16
C VAL A 159 14.49 7.59 0.32
N ASP A 160 13.25 7.59 0.81
CA ASP A 160 12.71 8.76 1.51
C ASP A 160 13.42 8.95 2.85
N ASP A 161 13.43 10.19 3.35
CA ASP A 161 13.97 10.50 4.66
C ASP A 161 13.18 9.81 5.78
N MET A 162 13.82 9.56 6.92
CA MET A 162 13.16 8.92 8.08
C MET A 162 11.96 9.71 8.62
N SER A 163 11.85 11.01 8.32
CA SER A 163 10.66 11.82 8.58
C SER A 163 9.48 11.54 7.64
N ASN A 164 9.65 10.67 6.63
CA ASN A 164 8.67 10.34 5.59
C ASN A 164 8.15 11.57 4.81
N ILE A 165 8.98 12.61 4.67
CA ILE A 165 8.51 13.90 4.11
C ILE A 165 8.01 13.77 2.68
N THR A 166 8.64 12.91 1.86
CA THR A 166 8.21 12.70 0.47
C THR A 166 6.89 11.95 0.45
N ALA A 167 6.79 10.87 1.22
CA ALA A 167 5.56 10.08 1.32
C ALA A 167 4.37 10.93 1.78
N ILE A 168 4.56 11.81 2.78
CA ILE A 168 3.53 12.72 3.29
C ILE A 168 3.14 13.76 2.23
N LYS A 169 4.12 14.47 1.64
CA LYS A 169 3.83 15.55 0.66
C LYS A 169 3.14 15.03 -0.60
N TYR A 170 3.49 13.82 -1.02
CA TYR A 170 2.90 13.19 -2.20
C TYR A 170 1.72 12.27 -1.85
N GLY A 171 1.33 12.12 -0.58
CA GLY A 171 0.31 11.14 -0.16
C GLY A 171 0.54 9.79 -0.83
N ALA A 172 1.77 9.29 -0.73
CA ALA A 172 2.28 8.19 -1.54
C ALA A 172 2.07 6.81 -0.93
N LEU A 173 1.56 6.74 0.30
CA LEU A 173 1.20 5.48 0.95
C LEU A 173 -0.09 4.89 0.34
N PRO A 174 -0.20 3.56 0.23
CA PRO A 174 0.88 2.58 0.41
C PRO A 174 1.86 2.57 -0.77
N GLU A 175 1.38 2.90 -1.98
CA GLU A 175 2.15 3.13 -3.18
C GLU A 175 1.42 4.11 -4.11
N ARG A 176 2.15 4.89 -4.94
CA ARG A 176 1.53 5.86 -5.86
C ARG A 176 2.44 6.22 -7.03
N LEU A 177 1.84 6.43 -8.20
CA LEU A 177 2.55 6.90 -9.41
C LEU A 177 2.31 8.38 -9.64
N TYR A 178 3.36 9.09 -10.04
CA TYR A 178 3.34 10.51 -10.39
C TYR A 178 4.12 10.74 -11.69
N VAL A 179 3.68 11.71 -12.50
CA VAL A 179 4.49 12.27 -13.58
C VAL A 179 4.72 13.75 -13.29
N LEU A 180 5.98 14.14 -13.27
CA LEU A 180 6.40 15.53 -13.12
C LEU A 180 6.82 16.06 -14.50
N HIS A 181 6.31 17.22 -14.88
CA HIS A 181 6.68 17.89 -16.12
C HIS A 181 6.85 19.38 -15.83
N ALA A 182 8.00 19.95 -16.24
CA ALA A 182 8.36 21.35 -16.00
C ALA A 182 8.16 21.81 -14.53
N GLY A 183 8.58 20.97 -13.57
CA GLY A 183 8.49 21.26 -12.14
C GLY A 183 7.08 21.19 -11.54
N LYS A 184 6.09 20.71 -12.28
CA LYS A 184 4.70 20.56 -11.83
C LYS A 184 4.24 19.12 -11.90
N VAL A 185 3.29 18.75 -11.04
CA VAL A 185 2.60 17.45 -11.12
C VAL A 185 1.67 17.49 -12.33
N ALA A 186 2.04 16.76 -13.39
CA ALA A 186 1.26 16.65 -14.62
C ALA A 186 0.31 15.45 -14.59
N TYR A 187 0.63 14.43 -13.78
CA TYR A 187 -0.24 13.30 -13.48
C TYR A 187 -0.07 12.87 -12.02
N LYS A 188 -1.20 12.60 -11.36
CA LYS A 188 -1.29 12.03 -10.01
C LYS A 188 -2.15 10.77 -10.09
N GLY A 189 -1.55 9.61 -9.83
CA GLY A 189 -2.27 8.35 -9.72
C GLY A 189 -3.24 8.35 -8.55
N LYS A 190 -4.22 7.44 -8.61
CA LYS A 190 -5.09 7.12 -7.46
C LYS A 190 -4.26 6.43 -6.37
N GLU A 191 -4.78 6.37 -5.13
CA GLU A 191 -4.13 5.59 -4.07
C GLU A 191 -3.97 4.13 -4.50
N GLY A 192 -2.75 3.62 -4.36
CA GLY A 192 -2.46 2.20 -4.58
C GLY A 192 -2.96 1.35 -3.41
N PRO A 193 -2.99 0.02 -3.58
CA PRO A 193 -2.50 -0.74 -4.73
C PRO A 193 -3.49 -0.74 -5.91
N TRP A 194 -4.77 -0.45 -5.69
CA TRP A 194 -5.80 -0.46 -6.75
C TRP A 194 -5.67 0.67 -7.75
N GLY A 195 -5.22 1.83 -7.28
CA GLY A 195 -4.91 2.98 -8.12
C GLY A 195 -3.54 2.95 -8.79
N TYR A 196 -2.70 1.96 -8.46
CA TYR A 196 -1.39 1.81 -9.08
C TYR A 196 -1.55 1.26 -10.50
N SER A 197 -1.50 2.15 -11.49
CA SER A 197 -1.73 1.80 -12.90
C SER A 197 -0.60 2.31 -13.82
N PRO A 198 0.43 1.49 -14.08
CA PRO A 198 1.41 1.77 -15.13
C PRO A 198 0.79 1.97 -16.53
N PRO A 199 -0.31 1.28 -16.91
CA PRO A 199 -1.02 1.58 -18.16
C PRO A 199 -1.54 3.02 -18.26
N GLU A 200 -2.07 3.60 -17.18
CA GLU A 200 -2.50 5.01 -17.19
C GLU A 200 -1.32 5.96 -17.43
N VAL A 201 -0.17 5.69 -16.80
CA VAL A 201 1.07 6.45 -17.03
C VAL A 201 1.57 6.28 -18.46
N ARG A 202 1.51 5.06 -19.03
CA ARG A 202 1.84 4.82 -20.44
C ARG A 202 1.01 5.69 -21.37
N SER A 203 -0.31 5.69 -21.20
CA SER A 203 -1.20 6.53 -22.02
C SER A 203 -0.92 8.02 -21.86
N PHE A 204 -0.40 8.45 -20.71
CA PHE A 204 0.09 9.82 -20.51
C PHE A 204 1.39 10.08 -21.27
N LEU A 205 2.41 9.23 -21.10
CA LEU A 205 3.73 9.38 -21.75
C LEU A 205 3.64 9.28 -23.29
N GLN A 206 2.73 8.46 -23.82
CA GLN A 206 2.47 8.37 -25.27
C GLN A 206 2.04 9.69 -25.89
N LYS A 207 1.41 10.60 -25.12
CA LYS A 207 1.02 11.93 -25.60
C LYS A 207 2.17 12.94 -25.56
N MET A 208 3.28 12.58 -24.91
CA MET A 208 4.49 13.39 -24.82
C MET A 208 5.59 12.95 -25.79
N LYS A 209 5.43 11.80 -26.47
CA LYS A 209 6.18 11.46 -27.69
C LYS A 209 5.70 12.33 -28.84
#